data_AF-A0A8T6CE67-F1
#
_entry.id   AF-A0A8T6CE67-F1
#
_cell.length_a   1.000
_cell.length_b   1.000
_cell.length_c   1.000
_cell.angle_alpha   90.00
_cell.angle_beta   90.00
_cell.angle_gamma   90.00
#
_symmetry.space_group_name_H-M   'P 1'
#
loop_
_entity.id
_entity.type
_entity.pdbx_description
1 polymer ?
#
loop_
_entity_poly.entity_id
_entity_poly.type
_entity_poly.pdbx_seq_one_letter_code
_entity_poly.pdbx_strand_id
1 'polypeptide(L)'
;MRTWITSLWRFNPELGDAVARLPWVNDGIDAENALSISGAAHTEYDVLQAINSVARKDIGLAERLLNVWSSEGPDPAETAFITLLRDTAPRPDRVPPQGVSKLREDLLRSHDVQSATISLPLAGDVHIWVFQNTPFSESDDFTTPIAQTLEFMESFLGVPFPVSNVKLVIADVRETDYSVGGAHLGSYMRLARHREEVASIPHETAHYYFFYMPDWLAEGGADLMESYVRDRTGVEGLSERRLDVAASVRHCNEGDGIGNILHMHYHSGFFGIRCAYSMGENLLFNIGDLIGEEALSSALGELVALNLEDEGALWYSWDRERQPGEERLIYNTFLKHTPVESQDRLARIYRGLHGSSASSNRVDDHGSSAETATQVSVGETVKGVLDLEYDVDYFGFRAEPGRQYRIQVNHGTLGPTNLWLQSAYQPVLRRDEEHIVWERELTESGPQVLWTAPTEDSPYFVTVGEYFVSVEDYSGNTGPYTLRITLEG
;
A
#
# COMPACT_ATOMS: atom_id res chain seq x y z
N MET A 1 5.45 -38.53 -12.79
CA MET A 1 6.84 -39.01 -12.62
C MET A 1 6.86 -40.29 -11.77
N ARG A 2 8.02 -40.94 -11.66
CA ARG A 2 8.22 -42.33 -11.20
C ARG A 2 7.99 -42.54 -9.69
N THR A 3 7.61 -43.76 -9.34
CA THR A 3 7.59 -44.43 -8.02
C THR A 3 8.70 -44.02 -7.03
N TRP A 4 8.35 -43.37 -5.92
CA TRP A 4 9.23 -43.17 -4.73
C TRP A 4 8.59 -43.56 -3.38
N ILE A 5 7.40 -44.16 -3.40
CA ILE A 5 6.52 -44.30 -2.23
C ILE A 5 6.97 -45.33 -1.17
N THR A 6 8.05 -46.09 -1.36
CA THR A 6 8.37 -47.24 -0.47
C THR A 6 9.67 -47.18 0.33
N SER A 7 10.45 -46.08 0.32
CA SER A 7 11.79 -46.11 0.95
C SER A 7 12.09 -45.14 2.11
N LEU A 8 11.28 -44.11 2.38
CA LEU A 8 11.64 -43.09 3.39
C LEU A 8 11.14 -43.35 4.82
N TRP A 9 10.00 -44.03 5.01
CA TRP A 9 9.47 -44.29 6.36
C TRP A 9 10.11 -45.48 7.09
N ARG A 10 10.97 -46.26 6.42
CA ARG A 10 11.72 -47.34 7.08
C ARG A 10 12.94 -46.86 7.87
N PHE A 11 13.31 -45.56 7.82
CA PHE A 11 14.60 -45.11 8.34
C PHE A 11 14.59 -43.95 9.34
N ASN A 12 13.45 -43.42 9.80
CA ASN A 12 13.50 -42.38 10.84
C ASN A 12 12.38 -42.44 11.92
N PRO A 13 12.59 -43.24 12.99
CA PRO A 13 11.67 -43.33 14.14
C PRO A 13 11.41 -42.00 14.85
N GLU A 14 12.30 -41.02 14.72
CA GLU A 14 12.18 -39.72 15.40
C GLU A 14 11.05 -38.85 14.82
N LEU A 15 10.59 -39.09 13.58
CA LEU A 15 9.48 -38.34 12.99
C LEU A 15 8.11 -38.78 13.44
N GLY A 16 7.91 -40.10 13.56
CA GLY A 16 6.68 -40.64 14.12
C GLY A 16 6.46 -40.10 15.53
N ASP A 17 7.55 -40.02 16.30
CA ASP A 17 7.57 -39.46 17.65
C ASP A 17 7.36 -37.95 17.69
N ALA A 18 7.92 -37.19 16.74
CA ALA A 18 7.74 -35.72 16.68
C ALA A 18 6.29 -35.32 16.33
N VAL A 19 5.66 -36.02 15.38
CA VAL A 19 4.25 -35.80 14.99
C VAL A 19 3.31 -36.22 16.12
N ALA A 20 3.59 -37.35 16.80
CA ALA A 20 2.78 -37.84 17.92
C ALA A 20 2.84 -36.96 19.19
N ARG A 21 3.85 -36.09 19.33
CA ARG A 21 4.03 -35.20 20.49
C ARG A 21 3.43 -33.80 20.28
N LEU A 22 2.80 -33.53 19.14
CA LEU A 22 2.18 -32.23 18.87
C LEU A 22 0.95 -32.01 19.76
N PRO A 23 0.83 -30.85 20.45
CA PRO A 23 -0.19 -30.63 21.49
C PRO A 23 -1.63 -30.85 21.01
N TRP A 24 -1.93 -30.53 19.76
CA TRP A 24 -3.26 -30.56 19.16
C TRP A 24 -3.66 -31.92 18.57
N VAL A 25 -2.77 -32.92 18.58
CA VAL A 25 -3.14 -34.31 18.27
C VAL A 25 -4.10 -34.85 19.34
N ASN A 26 -4.15 -34.25 20.53
CA ASN A 26 -5.09 -34.61 21.58
C ASN A 26 -6.39 -33.78 21.60
N ASP A 27 -6.51 -32.71 20.81
CA ASP A 27 -7.63 -31.75 20.88
C ASP A 27 -8.69 -31.92 19.78
N GLY A 28 -8.82 -33.13 19.23
CA GLY A 28 -10.09 -33.56 18.60
C GLY A 28 -10.28 -33.22 17.12
N ILE A 29 -9.23 -32.91 16.37
CA ILE A 29 -9.25 -33.02 14.90
C ILE A 29 -8.02 -33.82 14.46
N ASP A 30 -8.26 -35.05 14.01
CA ASP A 30 -7.36 -35.87 13.19
C ASP A 30 -6.13 -36.55 13.82
N ALA A 31 -6.24 -37.02 15.07
CA ALA A 31 -5.32 -38.05 15.55
C ALA A 31 -5.40 -39.34 14.70
N GLU A 32 -6.61 -39.71 14.25
CA GLU A 32 -6.80 -40.88 13.37
C GLU A 32 -6.21 -40.68 11.98
N ASN A 33 -6.22 -39.47 11.41
CA ASN A 33 -5.54 -39.20 10.13
C ASN A 33 -4.03 -39.03 10.27
N ALA A 34 -3.53 -38.49 11.39
CA ALA A 34 -2.09 -38.43 11.65
C ALA A 34 -1.49 -39.83 11.93
N LEU A 35 -2.26 -40.73 12.56
CA LEU A 35 -1.85 -42.11 12.86
C LEU A 35 -2.18 -43.11 11.73
N SER A 36 -3.16 -42.85 10.84
CA SER A 36 -3.42 -43.66 9.64
C SER A 36 -2.36 -43.50 8.54
N ILE A 37 -1.48 -42.51 8.68
CA ILE A 37 -0.24 -42.37 7.90
C ILE A 37 0.72 -43.54 8.15
N SER A 38 0.53 -44.32 9.23
CA SER A 38 1.33 -45.52 9.50
C SER A 38 0.88 -46.74 8.67
N GLY A 39 1.60 -47.04 7.58
CA GLY A 39 1.63 -48.39 7.00
C GLY A 39 0.91 -48.65 5.68
N ALA A 40 0.33 -47.65 5.01
CA ALA A 40 -0.18 -47.79 3.63
C ALA A 40 0.78 -47.18 2.59
N ALA A 41 0.67 -47.62 1.33
CA ALA A 41 1.34 -46.96 0.20
C ALA A 41 0.61 -45.64 -0.09
N HIS A 42 1.23 -44.51 0.25
CA HIS A 42 0.64 -43.18 0.14
C HIS A 42 1.04 -42.50 -1.16
N THR A 43 0.11 -41.80 -1.80
CA THR A 43 0.42 -40.99 -2.98
C THR A 43 1.02 -39.64 -2.58
N GLU A 44 1.71 -38.95 -3.49
CA GLU A 44 2.19 -37.57 -3.28
C GLU A 44 1.08 -36.61 -2.84
N TYR A 45 -0.14 -36.84 -3.34
CA TYR A 45 -1.34 -36.11 -2.93
C TYR A 45 -1.67 -36.25 -1.44
N ASP A 46 -1.64 -37.46 -0.90
CA ASP A 46 -1.98 -37.74 0.51
C ASP A 46 -1.00 -37.02 1.46
N VAL A 47 0.26 -36.95 1.03
CA VAL A 47 1.36 -36.29 1.73
C VAL A 47 1.20 -34.78 1.72
N LEU A 48 0.97 -34.20 0.54
CA LEU A 48 0.74 -32.77 0.39
C LEU A 48 -0.48 -32.34 1.22
N GLN A 49 -1.55 -33.14 1.28
CA GLN A 49 -2.71 -32.86 2.15
C GLN A 49 -2.35 -32.84 3.64
N ALA A 50 -1.50 -33.76 4.11
CA ALA A 50 -1.04 -33.77 5.49
C ALA A 50 -0.19 -32.53 5.83
N ILE A 51 0.78 -32.20 4.97
CA ILE A 51 1.63 -31.01 5.15
C ILE A 51 0.78 -29.74 5.08
N ASN A 52 -0.19 -29.69 4.16
CA ASN A 52 -1.13 -28.60 4.02
C ASN A 52 -1.97 -28.37 5.28
N SER A 53 -2.40 -29.45 5.93
CA SER A 53 -3.11 -29.39 7.22
C SER A 53 -2.23 -28.83 8.33
N VAL A 54 -0.94 -29.22 8.35
CA VAL A 54 0.05 -28.71 9.31
C VAL A 54 0.40 -27.25 9.04
N ALA A 55 0.64 -26.86 7.78
CA ALA A 55 1.03 -25.51 7.37
C ALA A 55 -0.04 -24.46 7.72
N ARG A 56 -1.32 -24.85 7.78
CA ARG A 56 -2.41 -24.00 8.30
C ARG A 56 -2.26 -23.63 9.78
N LYS A 57 -1.48 -24.40 10.54
CA LYS A 57 -1.32 -24.26 12.00
C LYS A 57 0.09 -23.84 12.42
N ASP A 58 1.13 -24.34 11.73
CA ASP A 58 2.53 -24.09 12.04
C ASP A 58 3.42 -24.27 10.79
N ILE A 59 3.92 -23.16 10.23
CA ILE A 59 4.78 -23.19 9.03
C ILE A 59 6.15 -23.79 9.30
N GLY A 60 6.77 -23.45 10.43
CA GLY A 60 8.11 -23.95 10.75
C GLY A 60 8.08 -25.47 10.94
N LEU A 61 6.97 -26.01 11.42
CA LEU A 61 6.76 -27.45 11.49
C LEU A 61 6.52 -28.07 10.12
N ALA A 62 5.74 -27.45 9.25
CA ALA A 62 5.52 -27.92 7.88
C ALA A 62 6.85 -27.97 7.09
N GLU A 63 7.68 -26.94 7.20
CA GLU A 63 9.03 -26.89 6.64
C GLU A 63 9.92 -27.99 7.19
N ARG A 64 9.93 -28.21 8.52
CA ARG A 64 10.71 -29.31 9.12
C ARG A 64 10.23 -30.69 8.63
N LEU A 65 8.92 -30.89 8.46
CA LEU A 65 8.37 -32.14 7.93
C LEU A 65 8.84 -32.35 6.49
N LEU A 66 8.78 -31.33 5.63
CA LEU A 66 9.33 -31.39 4.27
C LEU A 66 10.81 -31.74 4.26
N ASN A 67 11.61 -31.05 5.08
CA ASN A 67 13.06 -31.24 5.15
C ASN A 67 13.47 -32.68 5.44
N VAL A 68 12.69 -33.39 6.25
CA VAL A 68 12.97 -34.79 6.55
C VAL A 68 12.53 -35.70 5.40
N TRP A 69 11.43 -35.36 4.74
CA TRP A 69 10.84 -36.19 3.71
C TRP A 69 11.63 -36.16 2.41
N SER A 70 12.22 -35.02 2.06
CA SER A 70 13.22 -34.91 1.02
C SER A 70 14.53 -35.52 1.51
N SER A 71 15.00 -36.62 0.91
CA SER A 71 16.29 -37.23 1.27
C SER A 71 17.51 -36.32 1.04
N GLU A 72 17.32 -35.13 0.45
CA GLU A 72 18.37 -34.14 0.12
C GLU A 72 18.06 -32.70 0.61
N GLY A 73 17.02 -32.51 1.43
CA GLY A 73 16.46 -31.18 1.74
C GLY A 73 15.39 -30.76 0.72
N PRO A 74 14.43 -29.88 1.09
CA PRO A 74 13.28 -29.60 0.27
C PRO A 74 13.76 -28.81 -0.94
N ASP A 75 13.35 -29.24 -2.13
CA ASP A 75 13.59 -28.46 -3.33
C ASP A 75 12.98 -27.06 -3.13
N PRO A 76 13.67 -25.96 -3.50
CA PRO A 76 13.11 -24.61 -3.45
C PRO A 76 11.68 -24.51 -4.05
N ALA A 77 11.37 -25.29 -5.09
CA ALA A 77 10.03 -25.34 -5.67
C ALA A 77 8.98 -25.91 -4.70
N GLU A 78 9.31 -26.98 -3.97
CA GLU A 78 8.43 -27.59 -2.97
C GLU A 78 8.17 -26.64 -1.79
N THR A 79 9.22 -25.94 -1.35
CA THR A 79 9.14 -24.94 -0.28
C THR A 79 8.22 -23.78 -0.70
N ALA A 80 8.39 -23.28 -1.93
CA ALA A 80 7.54 -22.24 -2.49
C ALA A 80 6.07 -22.70 -2.62
N PHE A 81 5.85 -23.94 -3.07
CA PHE A 81 4.51 -24.51 -3.20
C PHE A 81 3.81 -24.64 -1.84
N ILE A 82 4.50 -25.07 -0.79
CA ILE A 82 3.88 -25.24 0.52
C ILE A 82 3.62 -23.90 1.20
N THR A 83 4.48 -22.91 0.97
CA THR A 83 4.20 -21.53 1.37
C THR A 83 2.98 -20.98 0.62
N LEU A 84 2.82 -21.29 -0.67
CA LEU A 84 1.61 -20.95 -1.42
C LEU A 84 0.36 -21.64 -0.85
N LEU A 85 0.46 -22.93 -0.48
CA LEU A 85 -0.63 -23.67 0.15
C LEU A 85 -1.00 -23.11 1.53
N ARG A 86 -0.07 -22.55 2.28
CA ARG A 86 -0.43 -21.78 3.48
C ARG A 86 -1.23 -20.53 3.10
N ASP A 87 -0.73 -19.77 2.14
CA ASP A 87 -1.27 -18.45 1.78
C ASP A 87 -2.66 -18.53 1.12
N THR A 88 -2.93 -19.61 0.40
CA THR A 88 -4.24 -19.92 -0.20
C THR A 88 -5.21 -20.60 0.78
N ALA A 89 -4.82 -20.82 2.04
CA ALA A 89 -5.69 -21.48 3.01
C ALA A 89 -6.86 -20.57 3.42
N PRO A 90 -8.09 -21.11 3.56
CA PRO A 90 -9.19 -20.36 4.15
C PRO A 90 -8.81 -19.91 5.56
N ARG A 91 -8.89 -18.60 5.83
CA ARG A 91 -8.68 -18.09 7.19
C ARG A 91 -10.00 -18.15 7.97
N PRO A 92 -10.00 -18.49 9.27
CA PRO A 92 -11.24 -18.66 10.06
C PRO A 92 -12.10 -17.39 10.15
N ASP A 93 -11.49 -16.23 9.97
CA ASP A 93 -12.06 -14.89 10.07
C ASP A 93 -12.51 -14.30 8.72
N ARG A 94 -12.23 -14.97 7.59
CA ARG A 94 -12.56 -14.47 6.24
C ARG A 94 -13.25 -15.55 5.41
N VAL A 95 -14.39 -15.21 4.83
CA VAL A 95 -14.98 -16.01 3.75
C VAL A 95 -13.97 -16.00 2.59
N PRO A 96 -13.40 -17.15 2.19
CA PRO A 96 -12.46 -17.18 1.09
C PRO A 96 -13.15 -16.64 -0.17
N PRO A 97 -12.47 -15.83 -0.99
CA PRO A 97 -13.01 -15.39 -2.27
C PRO A 97 -13.52 -16.59 -3.08
N GLN A 98 -14.62 -16.42 -3.81
CA GLN A 98 -15.20 -17.51 -4.60
C GLN A 98 -14.13 -18.13 -5.52
N GLY A 99 -14.07 -19.46 -5.54
CA GLY A 99 -13.15 -20.24 -6.39
C GLY A 99 -11.76 -20.54 -5.82
N VAL A 100 -11.33 -19.87 -4.74
CA VAL A 100 -10.01 -20.14 -4.13
C VAL A 100 -9.91 -21.56 -3.55
N SER A 101 -10.99 -22.06 -2.94
CA SER A 101 -11.02 -23.41 -2.37
C SER A 101 -10.88 -24.50 -3.44
N LYS A 102 -11.50 -24.34 -4.62
CA LYS A 102 -11.41 -25.32 -5.72
C LYS A 102 -10.04 -25.28 -6.40
N LEU A 103 -9.54 -24.09 -6.74
CA LEU A 103 -8.20 -23.92 -7.33
C LEU A 103 -7.11 -24.56 -6.46
N ARG A 104 -7.21 -24.38 -5.15
CA ARG A 104 -6.33 -25.05 -4.18
C ARG A 104 -6.40 -26.57 -4.26
N GLU A 105 -7.61 -27.13 -4.29
CA GLU A 105 -7.80 -28.59 -4.40
C GLU A 105 -7.22 -29.13 -5.70
N ASP A 106 -7.41 -28.40 -6.81
CA ASP A 106 -6.88 -28.77 -8.12
C ASP A 106 -5.34 -28.74 -8.13
N LEU A 107 -4.72 -27.70 -7.58
CA LEU A 107 -3.26 -27.60 -7.41
C LEU A 107 -2.68 -28.74 -6.56
N LEU A 108 -3.39 -29.15 -5.50
CA LEU A 108 -2.98 -30.27 -4.67
C LEU A 108 -3.01 -31.59 -5.45
N ARG A 109 -4.02 -31.78 -6.31
CA ARG A 109 -4.15 -32.99 -7.16
C ARG A 109 -3.09 -33.07 -8.26
N SER A 110 -2.80 -31.92 -8.87
CA SER A 110 -1.85 -31.80 -9.97
C SER A 110 -1.38 -30.36 -10.04
N HIS A 111 -0.08 -30.14 -10.08
CA HIS A 111 0.48 -28.84 -10.41
C HIS A 111 1.72 -29.00 -11.29
N ASP A 112 2.00 -27.96 -12.06
CA ASP A 112 3.26 -27.75 -12.76
C ASP A 112 3.85 -26.42 -12.29
N VAL A 113 5.17 -26.27 -12.43
CA VAL A 113 5.91 -25.10 -11.93
C VAL A 113 6.82 -24.51 -13.01
N GLN A 114 6.72 -23.20 -13.22
CA GLN A 114 7.77 -22.41 -13.85
C GLN A 114 8.49 -21.60 -12.78
N SER A 115 9.79 -21.43 -12.95
CA SER A 115 10.58 -20.59 -12.05
C SER A 115 11.65 -19.82 -12.79
N ALA A 116 12.00 -18.67 -12.22
CA ALA A 116 13.13 -17.87 -12.63
C ALA A 116 13.75 -17.22 -11.40
N THR A 117 15.01 -16.80 -11.52
CA THR A 117 15.66 -15.96 -10.51
C THR A 117 16.20 -14.73 -11.20
N ILE A 118 15.97 -13.58 -10.58
CA ILE A 118 16.43 -12.29 -11.06
C ILE A 118 17.22 -11.61 -9.95
N SER A 119 18.31 -10.93 -10.31
CA SER A 119 19.11 -10.17 -9.35
C SER A 119 18.79 -8.69 -9.53
N LEU A 120 18.09 -8.13 -8.55
CA LEU A 120 17.72 -6.72 -8.52
C LEU A 120 18.82 -5.88 -7.83
N PRO A 121 19.11 -4.65 -8.30
CA PRO A 121 20.16 -3.81 -7.74
C PRO A 121 20.07 -3.53 -6.23
N LEU A 122 18.86 -3.40 -5.68
CA LEU A 122 18.64 -3.04 -4.27
C LEU A 122 18.22 -4.24 -3.41
N ALA A 123 17.29 -5.08 -3.88
CA ALA A 123 16.80 -6.25 -3.13
C ALA A 123 17.71 -7.49 -3.23
N GLY A 124 18.61 -7.55 -4.22
CA GLY A 124 19.39 -8.74 -4.52
C GLY A 124 18.56 -9.80 -5.23
N ASP A 125 18.80 -11.07 -4.93
CA ASP A 125 18.15 -12.18 -5.64
C ASP A 125 16.68 -12.32 -5.23
N VAL A 126 15.80 -12.26 -6.23
CA VAL A 126 14.36 -12.51 -6.10
C VAL A 126 14.01 -13.74 -6.93
N HIS A 127 13.33 -14.70 -6.29
CA HIS A 127 12.85 -15.91 -6.92
C HIS A 127 11.39 -15.74 -7.37
N ILE A 128 11.12 -16.09 -8.63
CA ILE A 128 9.79 -16.06 -9.23
C ILE A 128 9.30 -17.49 -9.33
N TRP A 129 8.12 -17.76 -8.78
CA TRP A 129 7.47 -19.06 -8.80
C TRP A 129 6.08 -18.94 -9.43
N VAL A 130 5.84 -19.66 -10.51
CA VAL A 130 4.53 -19.70 -11.18
C VAL A 130 3.99 -21.11 -11.11
N PHE A 131 2.82 -21.25 -10.51
CA PHE A 131 2.13 -22.52 -10.33
C PHE A 131 0.86 -22.55 -11.15
N GLN A 132 0.55 -23.69 -11.74
CA GLN A 132 -0.75 -23.90 -12.37
C GLN A 132 -1.15 -25.37 -12.24
N ASN A 133 -2.45 -25.69 -12.37
CA ASN A 133 -2.97 -27.04 -12.17
C ASN A 133 -2.79 -27.98 -13.39
N THR A 134 -2.36 -27.45 -14.53
CA THR A 134 -2.11 -28.18 -15.77
C THR A 134 -0.65 -28.03 -16.24
N PRO A 135 -0.11 -28.90 -17.12
CA PRO A 135 1.25 -28.73 -17.62
C PRO A 135 1.43 -27.44 -18.44
N PHE A 136 2.57 -26.75 -18.28
CA PHE A 136 2.91 -25.59 -19.12
C PHE A 136 3.19 -26.04 -20.56
N SER A 137 2.73 -25.23 -21.52
CA SER A 137 3.10 -25.36 -22.93
C SER A 137 4.51 -24.80 -23.14
N GLU A 138 5.22 -25.27 -24.17
CA GLU A 138 6.57 -24.74 -24.50
C GLU A 138 6.58 -23.24 -24.82
N SER A 139 5.42 -22.68 -25.21
CA SER A 139 5.24 -21.25 -25.49
C SER A 139 4.81 -20.43 -24.28
N ASP A 140 4.50 -21.06 -23.14
CA ASP A 140 4.13 -20.34 -21.94
C ASP A 140 5.38 -19.74 -21.30
N ASP A 141 5.40 -18.43 -21.10
CA ASP A 141 6.39 -17.76 -20.27
C ASP A 141 5.70 -16.67 -19.44
N PHE A 142 5.49 -16.98 -18.17
CA PHE A 142 4.93 -16.06 -17.19
C PHE A 142 6.01 -15.42 -16.33
N THR A 143 7.25 -15.93 -16.40
CA THR A 143 8.36 -15.46 -15.56
C THR A 143 8.96 -14.18 -16.11
N THR A 144 9.06 -14.03 -17.44
CA THR A 144 9.65 -12.84 -18.07
C THR A 144 8.86 -11.56 -17.80
N PRO A 145 7.51 -11.51 -17.95
CA PRO A 145 6.76 -10.29 -17.64
C PRO A 145 6.87 -9.88 -16.17
N ILE A 146 6.92 -10.85 -15.24
CA ILE A 146 7.16 -10.58 -13.81
C ILE A 146 8.56 -9.98 -13.66
N ALA A 147 9.59 -10.64 -14.17
CA ALA A 147 10.99 -10.19 -14.09
C ALA A 147 11.16 -8.74 -14.60
N GLN A 148 10.61 -8.43 -15.78
CA GLN A 148 10.64 -7.09 -16.37
C GLN A 148 9.95 -6.05 -15.49
N THR A 149 8.83 -6.43 -14.86
CA THR A 149 8.11 -5.55 -13.94
C THR A 149 8.94 -5.29 -12.68
N LEU A 150 9.53 -6.33 -12.08
CA LEU A 150 10.38 -6.19 -10.89
C LEU A 150 11.57 -5.26 -11.13
N GLU A 151 12.29 -5.43 -12.24
CA GLU A 151 13.41 -4.56 -12.64
C GLU A 151 12.97 -3.11 -12.81
N PHE A 152 11.87 -2.91 -13.54
CA PHE A 152 11.33 -1.58 -13.78
C PHE A 152 10.95 -0.89 -12.47
N MET A 153 10.15 -1.55 -11.63
CA MET A 153 9.60 -0.94 -10.43
C MET A 153 10.67 -0.62 -9.39
N GLU A 154 11.62 -1.52 -9.16
CA GLU A 154 12.73 -1.24 -8.24
C GLU A 154 13.56 -0.05 -8.73
N SER A 155 13.87 -0.02 -10.04
CA SER A 155 14.61 1.09 -10.63
C SER A 155 13.83 2.40 -10.62
N PHE A 156 12.51 2.36 -10.82
CA PHE A 156 11.67 3.55 -10.90
C PHE A 156 11.38 4.12 -9.52
N LEU A 157 11.09 3.28 -8.53
CA LEU A 157 10.76 3.73 -7.18
C LEU A 157 12.00 4.02 -6.34
N GLY A 158 13.14 3.41 -6.66
CA GLY A 158 14.36 3.54 -5.86
C GLY A 158 14.24 2.91 -4.46
N VAL A 159 13.28 2.01 -4.28
CA VAL A 159 13.01 1.27 -3.04
C VAL A 159 13.34 -0.21 -3.30
N PRO A 160 13.99 -0.94 -2.38
CA PRO A 160 14.22 -2.38 -2.54
C PRO A 160 12.90 -3.15 -2.65
N PHE A 161 12.84 -4.11 -3.56
CA PHE A 161 11.67 -4.99 -3.69
C PHE A 161 11.38 -5.74 -2.38
N PRO A 162 10.11 -5.77 -1.89
CA PRO A 162 9.82 -6.08 -0.50
C PRO A 162 9.85 -7.57 -0.16
N VAL A 163 9.92 -8.45 -1.17
CA VAL A 163 9.95 -9.91 -0.96
C VAL A 163 11.00 -10.59 -1.82
N SER A 164 11.63 -11.65 -1.29
CA SER A 164 12.57 -12.49 -2.05
C SER A 164 11.90 -13.61 -2.84
N ASN A 165 10.58 -13.80 -2.67
CA ASN A 165 9.82 -14.87 -3.29
C ASN A 165 8.48 -14.34 -3.83
N VAL A 166 8.43 -14.12 -5.15
CA VAL A 166 7.22 -13.73 -5.88
C VAL A 166 6.50 -14.99 -6.32
N LYS A 167 5.18 -15.04 -6.09
CA LYS A 167 4.37 -16.23 -6.39
C LYS A 167 3.18 -15.84 -7.25
N LEU A 168 2.99 -16.54 -8.36
CA LEU A 168 1.82 -16.42 -9.23
C LEU A 168 1.12 -17.76 -9.34
N VAL A 169 -0.22 -17.75 -9.25
CA VAL A 169 -1.06 -18.89 -9.54
C VAL A 169 -1.87 -18.62 -10.80
N ILE A 170 -1.69 -19.47 -11.81
CA ILE A 170 -2.52 -19.48 -13.01
C ILE A 170 -3.65 -20.50 -12.81
N ALA A 171 -4.90 -20.02 -12.84
CA ALA A 171 -6.09 -20.85 -12.87
C ALA A 171 -6.47 -21.18 -14.32
N ASP A 172 -6.36 -22.46 -14.71
CA ASP A 172 -6.87 -22.90 -16.02
C ASP A 172 -8.41 -22.98 -15.98
N VAL A 173 -9.05 -21.94 -16.51
CA VAL A 173 -10.51 -21.72 -16.44
C VAL A 173 -11.29 -22.75 -17.28
N ARG A 174 -10.62 -23.56 -18.11
CA ARG A 174 -11.30 -24.61 -18.90
C ARG A 174 -11.99 -25.67 -18.05
N GLU A 175 -11.65 -25.78 -16.76
CA GLU A 175 -12.25 -26.73 -15.81
C GLU A 175 -13.07 -26.08 -14.67
N THR A 176 -13.21 -24.74 -14.65
CA THR A 176 -13.83 -24.02 -13.51
C THR A 176 -14.85 -22.97 -13.94
N ASP A 177 -16.03 -23.01 -13.32
CA ASP A 177 -17.22 -22.17 -13.55
C ASP A 177 -17.08 -20.74 -12.97
N TYR A 178 -15.88 -20.15 -13.02
CA TYR A 178 -15.56 -18.87 -12.37
C TYR A 178 -15.09 -17.81 -13.37
N SER A 179 -15.56 -16.58 -13.17
CA SER A 179 -14.87 -15.37 -13.61
C SER A 179 -13.76 -15.09 -12.61
N VAL A 180 -12.55 -15.58 -12.89
CA VAL A 180 -11.36 -15.29 -12.07
C VAL A 180 -10.56 -14.21 -12.77
N GLY A 181 -10.70 -12.96 -12.34
CA GLY A 181 -9.77 -11.91 -12.77
C GLY A 181 -8.44 -11.98 -12.02
N GLY A 182 -7.47 -11.24 -12.53
CA GLY A 182 -6.27 -10.82 -11.81
C GLY A 182 -6.59 -10.34 -10.39
N ALA A 183 -5.79 -10.82 -9.44
CA ALA A 183 -5.81 -10.32 -8.09
C ALA A 183 -4.48 -10.60 -7.37
N HIS A 184 -3.93 -9.56 -6.77
CA HIS A 184 -2.93 -9.66 -5.71
C HIS A 184 -3.62 -9.92 -4.37
N LEU A 185 -3.19 -10.97 -3.69
CA LEU A 185 -3.82 -11.46 -2.46
C LEU A 185 -2.90 -11.25 -1.24
N GLY A 186 -2.05 -10.23 -1.33
CA GLY A 186 -1.08 -9.81 -0.31
C GLY A 186 0.25 -10.53 -0.41
N SER A 187 0.25 -11.87 -0.48
CA SER A 187 1.49 -12.67 -0.51
C SER A 187 1.70 -13.48 -1.80
N TYR A 188 0.73 -13.46 -2.71
CA TYR A 188 0.79 -14.08 -4.02
C TYR A 188 -0.22 -13.43 -4.96
N MET A 189 0.03 -13.57 -6.25
CA MET A 189 -0.85 -13.15 -7.33
C MET A 189 -1.65 -14.34 -7.86
N ARG A 190 -2.83 -14.07 -8.41
CA ARG A 190 -3.66 -15.05 -9.10
C ARG A 190 -4.17 -14.48 -10.40
N LEU A 191 -4.12 -15.27 -11.48
CA LEU A 191 -4.64 -14.92 -12.80
C LEU A 191 -5.43 -16.08 -13.40
N ALA A 192 -6.39 -15.77 -14.27
CA ALA A 192 -6.97 -16.77 -15.16
C ALA A 192 -6.08 -17.01 -16.38
N ARG A 193 -6.12 -18.23 -16.92
CA ARG A 193 -5.42 -18.59 -18.17
C ARG A 193 -6.14 -18.04 -19.42
N HIS A 194 -6.21 -16.71 -19.54
CA HIS A 194 -6.68 -15.98 -20.72
C HIS A 194 -5.64 -14.95 -21.16
N ARG A 195 -5.50 -14.74 -22.48
CA ARG A 195 -4.44 -13.87 -23.05
C ARG A 195 -4.53 -12.43 -22.55
N GLU A 196 -5.74 -11.95 -22.28
CA GLU A 196 -6.00 -10.59 -21.75
C GLU A 196 -5.57 -10.46 -20.28
N GLU A 197 -5.68 -11.54 -19.50
CA GLU A 197 -5.25 -11.56 -18.08
C GLU A 197 -3.71 -11.63 -17.96
N VAL A 198 -2.99 -12.19 -18.93
CA VAL A 198 -1.52 -12.13 -18.94
C VAL A 198 -1.03 -10.68 -19.03
N ALA A 199 -1.82 -9.80 -19.63
CA ALA A 199 -1.48 -8.39 -19.77
C ALA A 199 -1.52 -7.64 -18.43
N SER A 200 -2.26 -8.13 -17.42
CA SER A 200 -2.33 -7.52 -16.08
C SER A 200 -1.26 -8.02 -15.11
N ILE A 201 -0.33 -8.89 -15.54
CA ILE A 201 0.80 -9.32 -14.70
C ILE A 201 1.55 -8.12 -14.09
N PRO A 202 1.89 -7.06 -14.86
CA PRO A 202 2.57 -5.91 -14.28
C PRO A 202 1.75 -5.21 -13.20
N HIS A 203 0.44 -5.07 -13.41
CA HIS A 203 -0.48 -4.49 -12.43
C HIS A 203 -0.51 -5.30 -11.13
N GLU A 204 -0.74 -6.62 -11.22
CA GLU A 204 -0.79 -7.46 -10.02
C GLU A 204 0.57 -7.53 -9.31
N THR A 205 1.67 -7.49 -10.07
CA THR A 205 3.02 -7.42 -9.51
C THR A 205 3.25 -6.10 -8.77
N ALA A 206 2.64 -5.01 -9.25
CA ALA A 206 2.82 -3.70 -8.65
C ALA A 206 2.25 -3.59 -7.24
N HIS A 207 1.21 -4.36 -6.94
CA HIS A 207 0.62 -4.41 -5.61
C HIS A 207 1.59 -4.88 -4.51
N TYR A 208 2.72 -5.53 -4.82
CA TYR A 208 3.76 -5.74 -3.80
C TYR A 208 4.24 -4.44 -3.13
N TYR A 209 4.20 -3.30 -3.82
CA TYR A 209 4.50 -1.98 -3.25
C TYR A 209 3.24 -1.20 -2.82
N PHE A 210 2.15 -1.33 -3.55
CA PHE A 210 0.99 -0.43 -3.46
C PHE A 210 -0.21 -0.99 -2.67
N PHE A 211 -0.23 -2.29 -2.34
CA PHE A 211 -1.44 -3.00 -1.87
C PHE A 211 -2.13 -2.39 -0.65
N TYR A 212 -1.39 -1.76 0.27
CA TYR A 212 -1.95 -1.22 1.49
C TYR A 212 -2.33 0.26 1.39
N MET A 213 -2.09 0.94 0.26
CA MET A 213 -2.40 2.36 0.09
C MET A 213 -3.91 2.61 -0.12
N PRO A 214 -4.39 3.87 -0.06
CA PRO A 214 -5.78 4.19 -0.42
C PRO A 214 -6.13 3.68 -1.82
N ASP A 215 -7.36 3.17 -2.00
CA ASP A 215 -7.79 2.45 -3.22
C ASP A 215 -7.35 3.11 -4.54
N TRP A 216 -7.45 4.44 -4.66
CA TRP A 216 -7.07 5.16 -5.86
C TRP A 216 -5.56 5.14 -6.14
N LEU A 217 -4.74 5.20 -5.08
CA LEU A 217 -3.30 5.17 -5.18
C LEU A 217 -2.80 3.73 -5.30
N ALA A 218 -3.48 2.79 -4.64
CA ALA A 218 -3.20 1.37 -4.77
C ALA A 218 -3.42 0.91 -6.22
N GLU A 219 -4.62 1.09 -6.74
CA GLU A 219 -4.99 0.63 -8.09
C GLU A 219 -4.41 1.55 -9.18
N GLY A 220 -4.48 2.87 -9.00
CA GLY A 220 -3.94 3.83 -9.97
C GLY A 220 -2.42 3.84 -10.02
N GLY A 221 -1.76 3.59 -8.89
CA GLY A 221 -0.31 3.37 -8.83
C GLY A 221 0.09 2.09 -9.55
N ALA A 222 -0.64 1.00 -9.32
CA ALA A 222 -0.43 -0.26 -10.03
C ALA A 222 -0.63 -0.13 -11.55
N ASP A 223 -1.70 0.55 -11.99
CA ASP A 223 -1.96 0.86 -13.40
C ASP A 223 -0.87 1.74 -14.01
N LEU A 224 -0.39 2.76 -13.28
CA LEU A 224 0.71 3.60 -13.75
C LEU A 224 1.97 2.76 -14.01
N MET A 225 2.31 1.85 -13.09
CA MET A 225 3.47 0.97 -13.24
C MET A 225 3.29 0.02 -14.43
N GLU A 226 2.10 -0.57 -14.60
CA GLU A 226 1.78 -1.36 -15.79
C GLU A 226 2.01 -0.54 -17.07
N SER A 227 1.48 0.68 -17.12
CA SER A 227 1.58 1.56 -18.29
C SER A 227 3.03 1.88 -18.67
N TYR A 228 3.89 2.17 -17.69
CA TYR A 228 5.32 2.37 -17.97
C TYR A 228 6.02 1.08 -18.42
N VAL A 229 5.71 -0.06 -17.82
CA VAL A 229 6.28 -1.36 -18.25
C VAL A 229 5.87 -1.67 -19.69
N ARG A 230 4.61 -1.44 -20.05
CA ARG A 230 4.08 -1.67 -21.41
C ARG A 230 4.71 -0.74 -22.44
N ASP A 231 4.93 0.52 -22.09
CA ASP A 231 5.63 1.48 -22.95
C ASP A 231 7.07 1.04 -23.22
N ARG A 232 7.80 0.67 -22.17
CA ARG A 232 9.19 0.21 -22.27
C ARG A 232 9.35 -1.12 -23.01
N THR A 233 8.37 -2.01 -22.90
CA THR A 233 8.36 -3.31 -23.60
C THR A 233 7.78 -3.22 -25.02
N GLY A 234 7.26 -2.06 -25.42
CA GLY A 234 6.69 -1.83 -26.75
C GLY A 234 5.33 -2.50 -26.97
N VAL A 235 4.63 -2.86 -25.89
CA VAL A 235 3.27 -3.44 -25.94
C VAL A 235 2.24 -2.35 -26.26
N GLU A 236 2.35 -1.20 -25.60
CA GLU A 236 1.44 -0.06 -25.75
C GLU A 236 2.17 1.21 -25.28
N GLY A 237 2.09 2.29 -26.06
CA GLY A 237 2.77 3.54 -25.71
C GLY A 237 1.98 4.41 -24.74
N LEU A 238 2.66 5.20 -23.91
CA LEU A 238 2.00 6.09 -22.92
C LEU A 238 0.99 7.07 -23.55
N SER A 239 1.25 7.53 -24.78
CA SER A 239 0.34 8.44 -25.49
C SER A 239 -0.99 7.77 -25.87
N GLU A 240 -0.96 6.48 -26.22
CA GLU A 240 -2.16 5.69 -26.54
C GLU A 240 -2.93 5.40 -25.26
N ARG A 241 -2.23 4.89 -24.23
CA ARG A 241 -2.81 4.61 -22.91
C ARG A 241 -3.54 5.82 -22.32
N ARG A 242 -2.96 7.01 -22.42
CA ARG A 242 -3.58 8.25 -21.91
C ARG A 242 -4.93 8.57 -22.57
N LEU A 243 -5.14 8.20 -23.83
CA LEU A 243 -6.43 8.38 -24.51
C LEU A 243 -7.49 7.45 -23.92
N ASP A 244 -7.11 6.20 -23.63
CA ASP A 244 -7.97 5.18 -23.03
C ASP A 244 -8.32 5.52 -21.58
N VAL A 245 -7.32 5.94 -20.80
CA VAL A 245 -7.52 6.44 -19.43
C VAL A 245 -8.46 7.64 -19.42
N ALA A 246 -8.27 8.61 -20.31
CA ALA A 246 -9.16 9.76 -20.42
C ALA A 246 -10.60 9.36 -20.82
N ALA A 247 -10.78 8.32 -21.63
CA ALA A 247 -12.10 7.79 -21.95
C ALA A 247 -12.76 7.11 -20.74
N SER A 248 -12.01 6.33 -19.97
CA SER A 248 -12.46 5.69 -18.74
C SER A 248 -12.85 6.72 -17.67
N VAL A 249 -12.05 7.78 -17.49
CA VAL A 249 -12.37 8.88 -16.57
C VAL A 249 -13.66 9.59 -16.98
N ARG A 250 -13.88 9.85 -18.29
CA ARG A 250 -15.17 10.40 -18.77
C ARG A 250 -16.34 9.47 -18.48
N HIS A 251 -16.16 8.16 -18.65
CA HIS A 251 -17.18 7.18 -18.32
C HIS A 251 -17.53 7.18 -16.83
N CYS A 252 -16.53 7.23 -15.96
CA CYS A 252 -16.74 7.35 -14.51
C CYS A 252 -17.51 8.63 -14.14
N ASN A 253 -17.14 9.77 -14.74
CA ASN A 253 -17.76 11.06 -14.47
C ASN A 253 -19.21 11.15 -14.97
N GLU A 254 -19.44 10.81 -16.24
CA GLU A 254 -20.72 11.05 -16.93
C GLU A 254 -21.66 9.86 -16.86
N GLY A 255 -21.11 8.64 -16.90
CA GLY A 255 -21.87 7.39 -16.89
C GLY A 255 -22.20 6.92 -15.47
N ASP A 256 -21.17 6.78 -14.63
CA ASP A 256 -21.31 6.24 -13.28
C ASP A 256 -21.59 7.32 -12.22
N GLY A 257 -21.45 8.61 -12.56
CA GLY A 257 -21.67 9.72 -11.63
C GLY A 257 -20.60 9.84 -10.54
N ILE A 258 -19.48 9.13 -10.69
CA ILE A 258 -18.32 9.18 -9.80
C ILE A 258 -17.42 10.27 -10.36
N GLY A 259 -17.63 11.50 -9.89
CA GLY A 259 -16.88 12.68 -10.34
C GLY A 259 -15.61 12.98 -9.54
N ASN A 260 -15.36 12.23 -8.46
CA ASN A 260 -14.18 12.39 -7.63
C ASN A 260 -13.79 11.10 -6.91
N ILE A 261 -12.49 10.99 -6.64
CA ILE A 261 -11.81 9.87 -5.98
C ILE A 261 -12.34 9.65 -4.55
N LEU A 262 -12.69 10.71 -3.82
CA LEU A 262 -13.22 10.62 -2.46
C LEU A 262 -14.66 10.05 -2.38
N HIS A 263 -15.44 10.13 -3.47
CA HIS A 263 -16.81 9.59 -3.56
C HIS A 263 -16.85 8.09 -3.90
N MET A 264 -15.71 7.47 -4.24
CA MET A 264 -15.64 6.04 -4.60
C MET A 264 -16.08 5.13 -3.47
N HIS A 265 -15.79 5.51 -2.21
CA HIS A 265 -16.17 4.73 -1.04
C HIS A 265 -17.68 4.65 -0.80
N TYR A 266 -18.43 5.68 -1.22
CA TYR A 266 -19.89 5.74 -1.05
C TYR A 266 -20.65 4.92 -2.10
N HIS A 267 -20.01 4.57 -3.21
CA HIS A 267 -20.55 3.66 -4.21
C HIS A 267 -20.06 2.24 -3.88
N SER A 268 -20.63 1.65 -2.84
CA SER A 268 -20.37 0.25 -2.44
C SER A 268 -20.80 -0.71 -3.56
N GLY A 269 -19.87 -1.03 -4.47
CA GLY A 269 -20.11 -1.94 -5.59
C GLY A 269 -18.95 -1.99 -6.59
N PHE A 270 -19.06 -2.89 -7.56
CA PHE A 270 -18.07 -3.14 -8.63
C PHE A 270 -17.68 -1.88 -9.43
N PHE A 271 -18.56 -0.87 -9.51
CA PHE A 271 -18.33 0.38 -10.25
C PHE A 271 -17.37 1.34 -9.54
N GLY A 272 -17.45 1.46 -8.20
CA GLY A 272 -16.53 2.30 -7.41
C GLY A 272 -15.09 1.81 -7.51
N ILE A 273 -14.91 0.49 -7.45
CA ILE A 273 -13.61 -0.19 -7.60
C ILE A 273 -12.99 0.13 -8.97
N ARG A 274 -13.73 -0.04 -10.08
CA ARG A 274 -13.19 0.20 -11.43
C ARG A 274 -12.75 1.65 -11.69
N CYS A 275 -13.42 2.62 -11.09
CA CYS A 275 -13.02 4.01 -11.29
C CYS A 275 -11.73 4.37 -10.54
N ALA A 276 -11.38 3.66 -9.46
CA ALA A 276 -10.13 3.86 -8.71
C ALA A 276 -8.89 3.73 -9.60
N TYR A 277 -8.85 2.70 -10.44
CA TYR A 277 -7.82 2.43 -11.45
C TYR A 277 -7.58 3.66 -12.34
N SER A 278 -8.58 3.99 -13.16
CA SER A 278 -8.43 5.01 -14.20
C SER A 278 -8.34 6.44 -13.66
N MET A 279 -9.00 6.76 -12.55
CA MET A 279 -8.89 8.10 -11.95
C MET A 279 -7.56 8.29 -11.23
N GLY A 280 -7.09 7.28 -10.52
CA GLY A 280 -5.79 7.32 -9.85
C GLY A 280 -4.64 7.40 -10.84
N GLU A 281 -4.66 6.55 -11.88
CA GLU A 281 -3.66 6.60 -12.95
C GLU A 281 -3.67 7.96 -13.68
N ASN A 282 -4.87 8.50 -13.99
CA ASN A 282 -5.00 9.83 -14.58
C ASN A 282 -4.44 10.93 -13.67
N LEU A 283 -4.68 10.87 -12.36
CA LEU A 283 -4.12 11.82 -11.42
C LEU A 283 -2.59 11.78 -11.46
N LEU A 284 -2.01 10.59 -11.36
CA LEU A 284 -0.56 10.39 -11.35
C LEU A 284 0.09 10.81 -12.66
N PHE A 285 -0.56 10.57 -13.81
CA PHE A 285 -0.10 11.12 -15.10
C PHE A 285 -0.09 12.64 -15.11
N ASN A 286 -1.14 13.29 -14.61
CA ASN A 286 -1.20 14.76 -14.57
C ASN A 286 -0.17 15.37 -13.59
N ILE A 287 0.08 14.70 -12.46
CA ILE A 287 1.16 15.08 -11.54
C ILE A 287 2.51 14.92 -12.25
N GLY A 288 2.76 13.79 -12.90
CA GLY A 288 3.97 13.54 -13.68
C GLY A 288 4.21 14.56 -14.79
N ASP A 289 3.16 14.98 -15.50
CA ASP A 289 3.25 16.03 -16.52
C ASP A 289 3.62 17.39 -15.93
N LEU A 290 3.23 17.66 -14.68
CA LEU A 290 3.53 18.90 -13.97
C LEU A 290 4.96 18.93 -13.41
N ILE A 291 5.40 17.84 -12.79
CA ILE A 291 6.65 17.82 -11.99
C ILE A 291 7.79 17.06 -12.67
N GLY A 292 7.50 16.28 -13.72
CA GLY A 292 8.45 15.42 -14.41
C GLY A 292 8.54 14.01 -13.81
N GLU A 293 8.99 13.05 -14.63
CA GLU A 293 9.09 11.64 -14.26
C GLU A 293 10.01 11.41 -13.04
N GLU A 294 11.15 12.10 -12.97
CA GLU A 294 12.12 11.95 -11.87
C GLU A 294 11.55 12.39 -10.51
N ALA A 295 10.82 13.52 -10.48
CA ALA A 295 10.18 14.00 -9.26
C ALA A 295 8.96 13.14 -8.88
N LEU A 296 8.20 12.65 -9.86
CA LEU A 296 7.12 11.68 -9.62
C LEU A 296 7.66 10.36 -9.06
N SER A 297 8.72 9.83 -9.65
CA SER A 297 9.46 8.66 -9.18
C SER A 297 9.91 8.83 -7.73
N SER A 298 10.51 9.97 -7.40
CA SER A 298 10.96 10.29 -6.04
C SER A 298 9.80 10.37 -5.04
N ALA A 299 8.68 11.00 -5.43
CA ALA A 299 7.50 11.11 -4.59
C ALA A 299 6.85 9.74 -4.32
N LEU A 300 6.67 8.92 -5.36
CA LEU A 300 6.11 7.58 -5.22
C LEU A 300 7.04 6.65 -4.44
N GLY A 301 8.36 6.74 -4.65
CA GLY A 301 9.35 6.02 -3.88
C GLY A 301 9.28 6.33 -2.38
N GLU A 302 9.13 7.61 -2.02
CA GLU A 302 8.94 8.02 -0.62
C GLU A 302 7.64 7.43 -0.03
N LEU A 303 6.51 7.52 -0.75
CA LEU A 303 5.24 6.94 -0.28
C LEU A 303 5.32 5.42 -0.11
N VAL A 304 5.98 4.73 -1.03
CA VAL A 304 6.19 3.29 -0.98
C VAL A 304 7.08 2.90 0.20
N ALA A 305 8.19 3.62 0.43
CA ALA A 305 9.05 3.37 1.57
C ALA A 305 8.28 3.50 2.90
N LEU A 306 7.46 4.55 3.03
CA LEU A 306 6.60 4.75 4.20
C LEU A 306 5.57 3.62 4.38
N ASN A 307 4.97 3.16 3.28
CA ASN A 307 4.05 2.04 3.31
C ASN A 307 4.70 0.74 3.81
N LEU A 308 5.95 0.47 3.40
CA LEU A 308 6.68 -0.74 3.76
C LEU A 308 7.26 -0.71 5.19
N GLU A 309 7.70 0.46 5.67
CA GLU A 309 8.29 0.59 7.02
C GLU A 309 7.30 0.28 8.15
N ASP A 310 6.00 0.49 7.93
CA ASP A 310 4.96 0.27 8.94
C ASP A 310 4.14 -1.02 8.69
N GLU A 311 4.62 -1.97 7.87
CA GLU A 311 3.87 -3.18 7.45
C GLU A 311 2.44 -2.86 6.93
N GLY A 312 2.26 -1.70 6.29
CA GLY A 312 0.95 -1.21 5.85
C GLY A 312 0.05 -0.66 6.99
N ALA A 313 0.50 -0.64 8.25
CA ALA A 313 -0.29 -0.15 9.39
C ALA A 313 -0.63 1.35 9.32
N LEU A 314 0.15 2.14 8.58
CA LEU A 314 -0.18 3.54 8.26
C LEU A 314 -1.53 3.67 7.55
N TRP A 315 -1.94 2.65 6.80
CA TRP A 315 -3.04 2.71 5.84
C TRP A 315 -4.07 1.58 6.02
N TYR A 316 -3.72 0.56 6.81
CA TYR A 316 -4.55 -0.61 7.09
C TYR A 316 -5.42 -0.41 8.33
N SER A 317 -6.54 0.28 8.16
CA SER A 317 -7.64 0.32 9.14
C SER A 317 -8.90 -0.35 8.56
N TRP A 318 -9.37 -1.41 9.22
CA TRP A 318 -10.72 -1.97 8.95
C TRP A 318 -11.83 -1.01 9.34
N ASP A 319 -11.52 -0.04 10.19
CA ASP A 319 -12.39 1.09 10.50
C ASP A 319 -12.26 2.10 9.35
N ARG A 320 -13.14 1.95 8.36
CA ARG A 320 -13.25 2.81 7.16
C ARG A 320 -13.73 4.23 7.50
N GLU A 321 -13.71 4.65 8.76
CA GLU A 321 -13.73 6.04 9.13
C GLU A 321 -12.32 6.61 8.92
N ARG A 322 -12.14 7.21 7.73
CA ARG A 322 -11.15 8.24 7.37
C ARG A 322 -10.12 8.51 8.47
N GLN A 323 -8.84 8.32 8.18
CA GLN A 323 -7.80 9.10 8.85
C GLN A 323 -7.33 10.20 7.88
N PRO A 324 -7.87 11.43 7.93
CA PRO A 324 -7.40 12.59 7.17
C PRO A 324 -5.90 12.87 7.27
N GLY A 325 -5.18 12.29 8.24
CA GLY A 325 -3.72 12.30 8.28
C GLY A 325 -3.06 11.53 7.13
N GLU A 326 -3.73 10.50 6.61
CA GLU A 326 -3.26 9.65 5.49
C GLU A 326 -3.24 10.43 4.17
N GLU A 327 -4.37 11.03 3.79
CA GLU A 327 -4.49 11.82 2.56
C GLU A 327 -3.58 13.06 2.57
N ARG A 328 -3.46 13.71 3.75
CA ARG A 328 -2.54 14.83 3.96
C ARG A 328 -1.08 14.43 3.76
N LEU A 329 -0.68 13.25 4.25
CA LEU A 329 0.68 12.73 4.07
C LEU A 329 0.98 12.50 2.58
N ILE A 330 0.03 11.94 1.83
CA ILE A 330 0.16 11.70 0.38
C ILE A 330 0.33 13.02 -0.36
N TYR A 331 -0.59 13.97 -0.15
CA TYR A 331 -0.51 15.29 -0.79
C TYR A 331 0.79 16.03 -0.46
N ASN A 332 1.18 16.07 0.82
CA ASN A 332 2.41 16.73 1.26
C ASN A 332 3.66 16.11 0.64
N THR A 333 3.66 14.80 0.41
CA THR A 333 4.77 14.13 -0.27
C THR A 333 4.87 14.61 -1.72
N PHE A 334 3.76 14.65 -2.47
CA PHE A 334 3.79 15.25 -3.81
C PHE A 334 4.18 16.72 -3.80
N LEU A 335 3.69 17.50 -2.84
CA LEU A 335 4.00 18.92 -2.67
C LEU A 335 5.49 19.17 -2.44
N LYS A 336 6.11 18.36 -1.58
CA LYS A 336 7.55 18.38 -1.27
C LYS A 336 8.41 18.15 -2.51
N HIS A 337 7.99 17.27 -3.41
CA HIS A 337 8.68 16.98 -4.68
C HIS A 337 8.27 17.91 -5.83
N THR A 338 7.39 18.89 -5.57
CA THR A 338 6.93 19.85 -6.58
C THR A 338 7.69 21.17 -6.48
N PRO A 339 8.26 21.69 -7.58
CA PRO A 339 8.86 23.03 -7.59
C PRO A 339 7.88 24.09 -7.06
N VAL A 340 8.38 25.03 -6.27
CA VAL A 340 7.56 26.05 -5.57
C VAL A 340 6.60 26.77 -6.54
N GLU A 341 7.06 27.13 -7.74
CA GLU A 341 6.27 27.80 -8.78
C GLU A 341 5.16 26.93 -9.43
N SER A 342 5.14 25.63 -9.11
CA SER A 342 4.20 24.62 -9.58
C SER A 342 3.24 24.14 -8.49
N GLN A 343 3.47 24.48 -7.21
CA GLN A 343 2.67 23.97 -6.09
C GLN A 343 1.19 24.35 -6.19
N ASP A 344 0.85 25.58 -6.59
CA ASP A 344 -0.54 25.98 -6.85
C ASP A 344 -1.22 25.15 -7.95
N ARG A 345 -0.44 24.74 -8.97
CA ARG A 345 -0.94 23.87 -10.05
C ARG A 345 -1.16 22.46 -9.54
N LEU A 346 -0.25 21.92 -8.73
CA LEU A 346 -0.43 20.63 -8.08
C LEU A 346 -1.71 20.65 -7.25
N ALA A 347 -1.88 21.65 -6.39
CA ALA A 347 -3.08 21.80 -5.56
C ALA A 347 -4.35 21.77 -6.42
N ARG A 348 -4.38 22.46 -7.57
CA ARG A 348 -5.53 22.41 -8.49
C ARG A 348 -5.77 21.03 -9.12
N ILE A 349 -4.71 20.36 -9.57
CA ILE A 349 -4.79 19.01 -10.16
C ILE A 349 -5.34 18.02 -9.13
N TYR A 350 -4.74 18.02 -7.94
CA TYR A 350 -5.08 17.12 -6.84
C TYR A 350 -6.52 17.33 -6.38
N ARG A 351 -6.92 18.59 -6.18
CA ARG A 351 -8.28 19.00 -5.81
C ARG A 351 -9.34 18.67 -6.86
N GLY A 352 -9.01 18.84 -8.13
CA GLY A 352 -9.93 18.60 -9.24
C GLY A 352 -10.46 17.15 -9.28
N LEU A 353 -9.65 16.19 -8.84
CA LEU A 353 -9.99 14.77 -8.77
C LEU A 353 -10.47 14.32 -7.38
N HIS A 354 -10.14 15.05 -6.31
CA HIS A 354 -10.60 14.75 -4.94
C HIS A 354 -11.91 15.46 -4.54
N GLY A 355 -12.55 16.20 -5.46
CA GLY A 355 -13.96 16.56 -5.30
C GLY A 355 -14.24 17.81 -4.47
N SER A 356 -13.21 18.56 -4.07
CA SER A 356 -13.43 19.94 -3.64
C SER A 356 -14.05 20.68 -4.82
N SER A 357 -15.32 21.07 -4.67
CA SER A 357 -16.11 21.70 -5.72
C SER A 357 -15.28 22.73 -6.50
N ALA A 358 -15.04 22.42 -7.78
CA ALA A 358 -14.35 23.26 -8.73
C ALA A 358 -15.19 24.52 -9.01
N SER A 359 -15.21 25.44 -8.06
CA SER A 359 -15.72 26.79 -8.25
C SER A 359 -15.18 27.74 -7.20
N SER A 360 -13.90 28.07 -7.26
CA SER A 360 -13.51 29.48 -7.30
C SER A 360 -12.05 29.63 -7.72
N ASN A 361 -11.78 30.61 -8.59
CA ASN A 361 -10.44 31.16 -8.83
C ASN A 361 -9.93 31.90 -7.57
N ARG A 362 -9.98 31.28 -6.39
CA ARG A 362 -9.37 31.85 -5.20
C ARG A 362 -7.89 31.52 -5.24
N VAL A 363 -7.10 32.58 -5.16
CA VAL A 363 -5.65 32.50 -5.04
C VAL A 363 -5.41 32.25 -3.56
N ASP A 364 -4.68 31.17 -3.27
CA ASP A 364 -4.23 30.84 -1.91
C ASP A 364 -3.59 32.06 -1.25
N ASP A 365 -4.04 32.40 -0.05
CA ASP A 365 -3.54 33.55 0.70
C ASP A 365 -2.32 33.23 1.56
N HIS A 366 -2.07 31.95 1.86
CA HIS A 366 -0.95 31.49 2.67
C HIS A 366 -0.41 30.12 2.21
N GLY A 367 0.89 30.06 1.88
CA GLY A 367 1.49 28.81 1.38
C GLY A 367 1.32 27.61 2.31
N SER A 368 1.17 26.42 1.72
CA SER A 368 0.83 25.18 2.44
C SER A 368 2.03 24.34 2.92
N SER A 369 3.22 24.92 3.04
CA SER A 369 4.43 24.22 3.51
C SER A 369 5.32 25.11 4.37
N ALA A 370 6.28 24.53 5.09
CA ALA A 370 7.26 25.30 5.86
C ALA A 370 8.10 26.22 4.95
N GLU A 371 8.41 25.76 3.74
CA GLU A 371 9.18 26.48 2.73
C GLU A 371 8.44 27.69 2.15
N THR A 372 7.11 27.60 2.06
CA THR A 372 6.23 28.66 1.53
C THR A 372 5.47 29.42 2.63
N ALA A 373 5.80 29.17 3.89
CA ALA A 373 5.09 29.70 5.04
C ALA A 373 5.12 31.24 5.09
N THR A 374 3.98 31.82 5.45
CA THR A 374 3.88 33.26 5.70
C THR A 374 4.59 33.62 6.99
N GLN A 375 5.54 34.56 6.94
CA GLN A 375 6.27 34.99 8.13
C GLN A 375 5.41 35.90 9.01
N VAL A 376 5.31 35.57 10.30
CA VAL A 376 4.48 36.25 11.29
C VAL A 376 5.34 36.78 12.43
N SER A 377 5.12 38.03 12.82
CA SER A 377 5.78 38.62 13.99
C SER A 377 5.01 38.31 15.27
N VAL A 378 5.70 37.99 16.36
CA VAL A 378 5.05 37.81 17.67
C VAL A 378 4.33 39.10 18.08
N GLY A 379 3.05 38.97 18.44
CA GLY A 379 2.12 40.05 18.79
C GLY A 379 1.19 40.47 17.65
N GLU A 380 1.51 40.11 16.41
CA GLU A 380 0.73 40.40 15.20
C GLU A 380 -0.53 39.51 15.12
N THR A 381 -1.60 40.08 14.58
CA THR A 381 -2.80 39.33 14.17
C THR A 381 -2.81 39.23 12.66
N VAL A 382 -2.73 38.00 12.15
CA VAL A 382 -2.77 37.69 10.73
C VAL A 382 -4.17 37.21 10.38
N LYS A 383 -4.67 37.59 9.21
CA LYS A 383 -5.93 37.11 8.65
C LYS A 383 -5.58 36.08 7.60
N GLY A 384 -6.27 34.94 7.63
CA GLY A 384 -6.22 33.94 6.59
C GLY A 384 -7.63 33.48 6.22
N VAL A 385 -7.73 32.78 5.11
CA VAL A 385 -8.96 32.15 4.65
C VAL A 385 -8.61 30.73 4.25
N LEU A 386 -9.18 29.74 4.94
CA LEU A 386 -9.21 28.39 4.38
C LEU A 386 -10.15 28.46 3.18
N ASP A 387 -9.58 28.63 1.99
CA ASP A 387 -10.30 28.98 0.79
C ASP A 387 -11.01 27.77 0.20
N LEU A 388 -10.49 26.57 0.48
CA LEU A 388 -10.95 25.30 -0.07
C LEU A 388 -10.96 24.16 0.96
N GLU A 389 -11.67 23.07 0.64
CA GLU A 389 -11.69 21.86 1.47
C GLU A 389 -10.25 21.34 1.61
N TYR A 390 -9.80 21.07 2.84
CA TYR A 390 -8.42 20.64 3.19
C TYR A 390 -7.32 21.67 2.87
N ASP A 391 -7.68 22.94 2.74
CA ASP A 391 -6.70 24.01 2.68
C ASP A 391 -5.87 24.05 3.98
N VAL A 392 -4.59 24.35 3.83
CA VAL A 392 -3.65 24.42 4.95
C VAL A 392 -2.78 25.64 4.78
N ASP A 393 -2.84 26.52 5.77
CA ASP A 393 -2.07 27.74 5.78
C ASP A 393 -0.89 27.57 6.75
N TYR A 394 0.35 27.64 6.24
CA TYR A 394 1.55 27.60 7.06
C TYR A 394 2.06 29.01 7.41
N PHE A 395 2.45 29.16 8.67
CA PHE A 395 2.97 30.40 9.24
C PHE A 395 4.30 30.15 9.94
N GLY A 396 5.36 30.84 9.54
CA GLY A 396 6.65 30.83 10.23
C GLY A 396 6.72 31.96 11.26
N PHE A 397 7.19 31.71 12.47
CA PHE A 397 7.43 32.76 13.46
C PHE A 397 8.70 32.47 14.24
N ARG A 398 9.29 33.52 14.83
CA ARG A 398 10.48 33.38 15.67
C ARG A 398 10.18 33.33 17.16
N ALA A 399 10.75 32.34 17.85
CA ALA A 399 10.60 32.18 19.29
C ALA A 399 11.96 32.26 20.01
N GLU A 400 11.98 33.03 21.10
CA GLU A 400 13.06 33.07 22.09
C GLU A 400 13.07 31.80 22.96
N PRO A 401 14.24 31.21 23.26
CA PRO A 401 14.34 29.97 24.03
C PRO A 401 13.80 30.09 25.46
N GLY A 402 13.09 29.07 25.94
CA GLY A 402 12.53 29.00 27.30
C GLY A 402 11.35 29.94 27.56
N ARG A 403 10.87 30.66 26.54
CA ARG A 403 9.74 31.59 26.66
C ARG A 403 8.44 30.91 26.31
N GLN A 404 7.36 31.30 27.00
CA GLN A 404 6.03 30.78 26.75
C GLN A 404 5.27 31.65 25.75
N TYR A 405 4.62 31.02 24.80
CA TYR A 405 3.80 31.63 23.77
C TYR A 405 2.40 31.06 23.82
N ARG A 406 1.44 31.92 23.50
CA ARG A 406 0.06 31.56 23.25
C ARG A 406 -0.21 31.72 21.76
N ILE A 407 -0.66 30.64 21.13
CA ILE A 407 -1.02 30.60 19.72
C ILE A 407 -2.54 30.43 19.67
N GLN A 408 -3.24 31.37 19.03
CA GLN A 408 -4.69 31.42 19.01
C GLN A 408 -5.20 31.53 17.58
N VAL A 409 -6.18 30.68 17.25
CA VAL A 409 -6.99 30.84 16.05
C VAL A 409 -8.37 31.30 16.47
N ASN A 410 -8.85 32.41 15.91
CA ASN A 410 -10.25 32.78 16.03
C ASN A 410 -10.97 32.45 14.73
N HIS A 411 -11.99 31.59 14.80
CA HIS A 411 -12.63 31.02 13.62
C HIS A 411 -13.52 31.97 12.84
N GLY A 412 -13.93 33.12 13.38
CA GLY A 412 -14.90 33.97 12.68
C GLY A 412 -16.19 33.19 12.33
N THR A 413 -16.38 32.84 11.05
CA THR A 413 -17.48 31.96 10.56
C THR A 413 -17.05 30.53 10.24
N LEU A 414 -15.77 30.20 10.35
CA LEU A 414 -15.18 28.87 10.13
C LEU A 414 -15.64 27.88 11.22
N GLY A 415 -15.76 26.61 10.85
CA GLY A 415 -16.05 25.52 11.81
C GLY A 415 -14.87 25.26 12.76
N PRO A 416 -14.94 24.21 13.60
CA PRO A 416 -13.85 23.88 14.51
C PRO A 416 -12.54 23.56 13.76
N THR A 417 -11.52 24.43 13.82
CA THR A 417 -10.21 24.19 13.21
C THR A 417 -9.25 23.43 14.12
N ASN A 418 -8.21 22.88 13.50
CA ASN A 418 -7.02 22.36 14.15
C ASN A 418 -5.87 23.35 14.00
N LEU A 419 -4.99 23.33 15.00
CA LEU A 419 -3.80 24.16 15.06
C LEU A 419 -2.60 23.25 15.34
N TRP A 420 -1.62 23.26 14.45
CA TRP A 420 -0.42 22.44 14.57
C TRP A 420 0.80 23.32 14.77
N LEU A 421 1.70 22.93 15.68
CA LEU A 421 3.00 23.59 15.86
C LEU A 421 4.11 22.57 15.55
N GLN A 422 4.96 22.92 14.59
CA GLN A 422 6.07 22.10 14.13
C GLN A 422 7.39 22.89 14.23
N SER A 423 8.46 22.21 14.66
CA SER A 423 9.82 22.74 14.59
C SER A 423 10.40 22.55 13.18
N ALA A 424 11.23 23.47 12.71
CA ALA A 424 11.89 23.42 11.39
C ALA A 424 12.76 22.17 11.12
N TYR A 425 12.97 21.30 12.12
CA TYR A 425 13.96 20.21 12.04
C TYR A 425 13.41 18.80 11.81
N GLN A 426 12.11 18.59 11.51
CA GLN A 426 11.65 17.26 11.08
C GLN A 426 10.59 17.34 9.97
N PRO A 427 10.83 16.75 8.79
CA PRO A 427 9.75 16.31 7.94
C PRO A 427 9.00 15.20 8.69
N VAL A 428 7.68 15.22 8.58
CA VAL A 428 6.69 14.35 9.24
C VAL A 428 7.12 12.88 9.24
N LEU A 429 7.87 12.42 10.26
CA LEU A 429 8.23 11.01 10.48
C LEU A 429 8.49 10.75 11.96
N ARG A 430 7.40 10.71 12.73
CA ARG A 430 7.15 9.78 13.85
C ARG A 430 5.87 10.20 14.56
N ARG A 431 4.95 9.25 14.68
CA ARG A 431 3.77 9.32 15.56
C ARG A 431 4.19 9.14 17.03
N ASP A 432 5.31 9.74 17.43
CA ASP A 432 5.70 9.77 18.83
C ASP A 432 4.85 10.89 19.45
N GLU A 433 3.85 10.49 20.24
CA GLU A 433 2.81 11.31 20.88
C GLU A 433 3.36 12.44 21.78
N GLU A 434 4.68 12.64 21.85
CA GLU A 434 5.29 13.56 22.80
C GLU A 434 5.46 15.00 22.27
N HIS A 435 5.55 15.27 20.96
CA HIS A 435 6.02 16.60 20.50
C HIS A 435 5.20 17.30 19.39
N ILE A 436 4.05 16.73 19.00
CA ILE A 436 2.95 17.55 18.52
C ILE A 436 2.25 18.07 19.78
N VAL A 437 2.27 19.39 20.02
CA VAL A 437 1.51 19.93 21.16
C VAL A 437 0.02 19.87 20.82
N TRP A 438 -0.60 18.78 21.24
CA TRP A 438 -2.05 18.60 21.26
C TRP A 438 -2.61 19.14 22.57
N GLU A 439 -2.66 20.47 22.73
CA GLU A 439 -3.45 21.05 23.81
C GLU A 439 -4.62 21.81 23.21
N ARG A 440 -5.77 21.13 23.20
CA ARG A 440 -7.02 21.60 22.64
C ARG A 440 -7.84 22.24 23.74
N GLU A 441 -7.55 23.49 24.11
CA GLU A 441 -8.56 24.29 24.79
C GLU A 441 -9.45 24.92 23.71
N LEU A 442 -10.59 24.28 23.44
CA LEU A 442 -11.64 24.88 22.61
C LEU A 442 -12.26 26.03 23.41
N THR A 443 -11.92 27.25 23.04
CA THR A 443 -12.64 28.43 23.52
C THR A 443 -13.88 28.66 22.66
N GLU A 444 -14.83 29.48 23.13
CA GLU A 444 -15.98 29.91 22.30
C GLU A 444 -15.53 30.59 20.99
N SER A 445 -14.29 31.07 20.91
CA SER A 445 -13.70 31.77 19.77
C SER A 445 -12.86 30.89 18.82
N GLY A 446 -12.42 29.69 19.24
CA GLY A 446 -11.53 28.80 18.48
C GLY A 446 -10.46 28.09 19.34
N PRO A 447 -9.55 27.28 18.76
CA PRO A 447 -8.49 26.58 19.47
C PRO A 447 -7.41 27.55 19.91
N GLN A 448 -6.83 27.26 21.06
CA GLN A 448 -5.62 27.89 21.54
C GLN A 448 -4.63 26.86 22.05
N VAL A 449 -3.35 27.14 21.85
CA VAL A 449 -2.23 26.36 22.36
C VAL A 449 -1.34 27.25 23.22
N LEU A 450 -1.01 26.78 24.42
CA LEU A 450 0.05 27.35 25.25
C LEU A 450 1.31 26.49 25.09
N TRP A 451 2.40 27.09 24.62
CA TRP A 451 3.62 26.37 24.29
C TRP A 451 4.84 27.08 24.83
N THR A 452 5.81 26.32 25.36
CA THR A 452 7.10 26.87 25.81
C THR A 452 8.19 26.49 24.82
N ALA A 453 8.89 27.49 24.30
CA ALA A 453 9.99 27.27 23.37
C ALA A 453 11.13 26.47 24.02
N PRO A 454 11.67 25.43 23.34
CA PRO A 454 12.82 24.67 23.82
C PRO A 454 14.00 25.57 24.23
N THR A 455 14.66 25.24 25.33
CA THR A 455 15.91 25.88 25.77
C THR A 455 17.12 25.29 25.03
N GLU A 456 18.28 25.96 25.06
CA GLU A 456 19.53 25.51 24.39
C GLU A 456 19.97 24.09 24.80
N ASP A 457 19.64 23.67 26.02
CA ASP A 457 19.94 22.34 26.55
C ASP A 457 18.97 21.25 26.05
N SER A 458 17.92 21.64 25.32
CA SER A 458 16.99 20.71 24.71
C SER A 458 17.62 20.10 23.46
N PRO A 459 17.56 18.77 23.26
CA PRO A 459 17.97 18.15 22.00
C PRO A 459 17.13 18.62 20.80
N TYR A 460 16.05 19.37 21.06
CA TYR A 460 15.15 19.96 20.08
C TYR A 460 15.38 21.47 19.87
N PHE A 461 16.46 22.03 20.42
CA PHE A 461 16.85 23.41 20.19
C PHE A 461 17.27 23.63 18.74
N VAL A 462 16.60 24.55 18.04
CA VAL A 462 16.97 24.95 16.67
C VAL A 462 17.73 26.26 16.73
N THR A 463 18.93 26.30 16.16
CA THR A 463 19.85 27.45 16.22
C THR A 463 19.32 28.68 15.45
N VAL A 464 18.37 28.46 14.53
CA VAL A 464 17.52 29.50 13.94
C VAL A 464 16.16 29.32 14.59
N GLY A 465 15.81 30.19 15.53
CA GLY A 465 14.58 30.08 16.32
C GLY A 465 13.32 30.34 15.50
N GLU A 466 13.12 29.64 14.39
CA GLU A 466 11.98 29.69 13.48
C GLU A 466 11.15 28.42 13.66
N TYR A 467 9.86 28.62 13.96
CA TYR A 467 8.87 27.60 14.24
C TYR A 467 7.70 27.79 13.29
N PHE A 468 7.05 26.70 12.89
CA PHE A 468 5.96 26.72 11.94
C PHE A 468 4.65 26.35 12.60
N VAL A 469 3.60 27.11 12.29
CA VAL A 469 2.24 26.87 12.72
C VAL A 469 1.40 26.59 11.48
N SER A 470 0.56 25.55 11.49
CA SER A 470 -0.42 25.34 10.43
C SER A 470 -1.85 25.46 10.95
N VAL A 471 -2.72 26.10 10.16
CA VAL A 471 -4.16 26.20 10.41
C VAL A 471 -4.89 25.38 9.35
N GLU A 472 -5.80 24.50 9.78
CA GLU A 472 -6.58 23.62 8.86
C GLU A 472 -7.92 23.19 9.47
N ASP A 473 -8.85 22.68 8.64
CA ASP A 473 -10.13 22.09 9.09
C ASP A 473 -10.23 20.60 8.69
N TYR A 474 -10.54 19.73 9.67
CA TYR A 474 -10.63 18.27 9.48
C TYR A 474 -11.91 17.81 8.77
N SER A 475 -12.95 18.63 8.81
CA SER A 475 -14.28 18.33 8.28
C SER A 475 -14.53 18.92 6.89
N GLY A 476 -13.52 19.56 6.30
CA GLY A 476 -13.63 20.20 5.00
C GLY A 476 -14.33 21.56 4.99
N ASN A 477 -14.44 22.23 6.13
CA ASN A 477 -15.00 23.58 6.19
C ASN A 477 -14.02 24.59 5.60
N THR A 478 -14.58 25.61 4.97
CA THR A 478 -13.87 26.77 4.44
C THR A 478 -14.35 28.03 5.15
N GLY A 479 -13.51 29.05 5.19
CA GLY A 479 -13.88 30.31 5.81
C GLY A 479 -12.72 31.13 6.37
N PRO A 480 -12.99 32.41 6.64
CA PRO A 480 -11.99 33.32 7.18
C PRO A 480 -11.69 33.00 8.64
N TYR A 481 -10.44 33.16 9.04
CA TYR A 481 -10.01 33.09 10.43
C TYR A 481 -8.97 34.19 10.74
N THR A 482 -8.58 34.30 12.00
CA THR A 482 -7.39 35.07 12.38
C THR A 482 -6.46 34.24 13.24
N LEU A 483 -5.16 34.30 12.95
CA LEU A 483 -4.09 33.72 13.75
C LEU A 483 -3.41 34.81 14.57
N ARG A 484 -3.13 34.52 15.84
CA ARG A 484 -2.32 35.39 16.69
C ARG A 484 -1.34 34.58 17.53
N ILE A 485 -0.09 35.00 17.54
CA ILE A 485 0.97 34.42 18.38
C ILE A 485 1.41 35.49 19.36
N THR A 486 1.23 35.27 20.66
CA THR A 486 1.61 36.24 21.71
C THR A 486 2.57 35.63 22.71
N LEU A 487 3.55 36.41 23.14
CA LEU A 487 4.41 36.05 24.27
C LEU A 487 3.62 36.16 25.58
N GLU A 488 3.62 35.11 26.38
CA GLU A 488 3.07 35.13 27.74
C GLU A 488 4.13 35.68 28.71
N GLY A 489 3.67 36.52 29.65
CA GLY A 489 4.52 37.34 30.53
C GLY A 489 5.07 36.63 31.75
#